data_AF-A0A3D4A1P0-F1
#
_entry.id   AF-A0A3D4A1P0-F1
#
_cell.length_a   1.000
_cell.length_b   1.000
_cell.length_c   1.000
_cell.angle_alpha   90.00
_cell.angle_beta   90.00
_cell.angle_gamma   90.00
#
_symmetry.space_group_name_H-M   'P 1'
#
loop_
_entity.id
_entity.type
_entity.pdbx_description
1 polymer ?
#
loop_
_entity_poly.entity_id
_entity_poly.type
_entity_poly.pdbx_seq_one_letter_code
_entity_poly.pdbx_strand_id
1 'polypeptide(L)'
;MLSGFSPLRAGDTINFKKQVWPILQASCFGCHGADDQQGQLRLDAQAIALHGGIGGPAIVPGKPDESLLIQRIRSDDDEKRMPLEDDPLSDDDVAVLVKWIE
;
A
#
# COMPACT_ATOMS: atom_id res chain seq x y z
N MET A 1 -13.07 -12.54 14.79
CA MET A 1 -14.08 -12.15 13.78
C MET A 1 -13.39 -12.27 12.44
N LEU A 2 -13.85 -13.17 11.58
CA LEU A 2 -13.17 -13.50 10.33
C LEU A 2 -13.25 -12.29 9.39
N SER A 3 -12.11 -11.66 9.11
CA SER A 3 -12.00 -10.64 8.07
C SER A 3 -12.43 -11.28 6.75
N GLY A 4 -13.63 -10.93 6.29
CA GLY A 4 -14.26 -11.45 5.08
C GLY A 4 -13.67 -10.79 3.85
N PHE A 5 -12.41 -11.07 3.53
CA PHE A 5 -11.84 -10.71 2.24
C PHE A 5 -12.19 -11.83 1.25
N SER A 6 -13.06 -11.50 0.30
CA SER A 6 -13.28 -12.37 -0.86
C SER A 6 -12.10 -12.24 -1.81
N PRO A 7 -11.57 -13.36 -2.34
CA PRO A 7 -10.45 -13.32 -3.27
C PRO A 7 -10.83 -12.56 -4.53
N LEU A 8 -9.88 -11.76 -5.03
CA LEU A 8 -10.05 -10.93 -6.23
C LEU A 8 -10.16 -11.80 -7.49
N ARG A 9 -11.14 -11.52 -8.36
CA ARG A 9 -11.29 -12.18 -9.67
C ARG A 9 -10.92 -11.27 -10.83
N ALA A 10 -10.56 -11.90 -11.94
CA ALA A 10 -10.34 -11.21 -13.21
C ALA A 10 -11.62 -10.49 -13.65
N GLY A 11 -11.56 -9.15 -13.74
CA GLY A 11 -12.70 -8.28 -14.09
C GLY A 11 -13.29 -7.50 -12.92
N ASP A 12 -12.89 -7.78 -11.68
CA ASP A 12 -13.39 -7.05 -10.51
C ASP A 12 -12.85 -5.61 -10.48
N THR A 13 -13.75 -4.67 -10.17
CA THR A 13 -13.38 -3.27 -9.91
C THR A 13 -13.04 -3.11 -8.43
N ILE A 14 -11.86 -2.57 -8.11
CA ILE A 14 -11.46 -2.34 -6.73
C ILE A 14 -12.26 -1.19 -6.11
N ASN A 15 -12.87 -1.46 -4.96
CA ASN A 15 -13.46 -0.42 -4.13
C ASN A 15 -12.45 0.08 -3.11
N PHE A 16 -11.91 1.28 -3.33
CA PHE A 16 -10.90 1.88 -2.45
C PHE A 16 -11.30 1.87 -0.97
N LYS A 17 -12.50 2.34 -0.62
CA LYS A 17 -12.92 2.46 0.79
C LYS A 17 -13.08 1.12 1.50
N LYS A 18 -13.49 0.08 0.76
CA LYS A 18 -13.78 -1.24 1.34
C LYS A 18 -12.57 -2.17 1.33
N GLN A 19 -11.68 -2.01 0.36
CA GLN A 19 -10.60 -2.97 0.11
C GLN A 19 -9.22 -2.35 0.33
N VAL A 20 -8.97 -1.13 -0.14
CA VAL A 20 -7.64 -0.49 -0.06
C VAL A 20 -7.43 0.23 1.27
N TRP A 21 -8.40 1.05 1.68
CA TRP A 21 -8.28 1.87 2.88
C TRP A 21 -8.00 1.06 4.15
N PRO A 22 -8.66 -0.08 4.41
CA PRO A 22 -8.37 -0.89 5.59
C PRO A 22 -6.93 -1.43 5.61
N ILE A 23 -6.38 -1.80 4.44
CA ILE A 23 -5.00 -2.29 4.32
C ILE A 23 -4.01 -1.18 4.67
N LEU A 24 -4.18 0.01 4.06
CA LEU A 24 -3.32 1.17 4.32
C LEU A 24 -3.41 1.62 5.79
N GLN A 25 -4.62 1.59 6.35
CA GLN A 25 -4.84 1.95 7.74
C GLN A 25 -4.15 0.99 8.71
N ALA A 26 -4.22 -0.32 8.45
CA ALA A 26 -3.63 -1.33 9.31
C ALA A 26 -2.11 -1.39 9.19
N SER A 27 -1.56 -1.22 7.98
CA SER A 27 -0.17 -1.58 7.68
C SER A 27 0.74 -0.40 7.33
N CYS A 28 0.19 0.82 7.16
CA CYS A 28 0.98 1.95 6.65
C CYS A 28 0.88 3.21 7.53
N PHE A 29 -0.30 3.53 8.06
CA PHE A 29 -0.52 4.84 8.70
C PHE A 29 0.24 5.02 10.03
N GLY A 30 0.69 3.94 10.67
CA GLY A 30 1.51 4.03 11.88
C GLY A 30 2.78 4.85 11.69
N CYS A 31 3.47 4.68 10.55
CA CYS A 31 4.74 5.35 10.24
C CYS A 31 4.66 6.33 9.05
N HIS A 32 3.59 6.26 8.26
CA HIS A 32 3.35 7.09 7.08
C HIS A 32 1.97 7.79 7.13
N GLY A 33 1.55 8.20 8.33
CA GLY A 33 0.29 8.86 8.61
C GLY A 33 0.48 10.26 9.20
N ALA A 34 -0.57 10.83 9.79
CA ALA A 34 -0.49 12.19 10.33
C ALA A 34 0.56 12.36 11.43
N ASP A 35 0.69 11.35 12.29
CA ASP A 35 1.49 11.41 13.51
C ASP A 35 2.97 11.07 13.28
N ASP A 36 3.28 10.23 12.29
CA ASP A 36 4.65 9.93 11.86
C ASP A 36 4.73 9.86 10.33
N GLN A 37 5.77 10.48 9.77
CA GLN A 37 5.95 10.74 8.35
C GLN A 37 7.34 10.27 7.90
N GLN A 38 7.65 9.00 8.19
CA GLN A 38 8.91 8.39 7.77
C GLN A 38 9.11 8.58 6.27
N GLY A 39 10.30 9.02 5.88
CA GLY A 39 10.60 9.33 4.47
C GLY A 39 9.80 10.48 3.88
N GLN A 40 9.21 11.37 4.70
CA GLN A 40 8.30 12.45 4.28
C GLN A 40 7.08 11.96 3.49
N LEU A 41 6.65 10.72 3.75
CA LEU A 41 5.53 10.08 3.07
C LEU A 41 4.26 10.13 3.94
N ARG A 42 3.13 10.45 3.30
CA ARG A 42 1.78 10.42 3.88
C ARG A 42 0.83 9.62 3.00
N LEU A 43 0.31 8.51 3.50
CA LEU A 43 -0.58 7.61 2.78
C LEU A 43 -2.06 7.72 3.18
N ASP A 44 -2.36 8.39 4.30
CA ASP A 44 -3.72 8.69 4.77
C ASP A 44 -4.36 9.88 4.05
N ALA A 45 -3.58 10.65 3.28
CA ALA A 45 -4.01 11.82 2.55
C ALA A 45 -3.73 11.65 1.04
N GLN A 46 -4.78 11.43 0.25
CA GLN A 46 -4.68 11.11 -1.19
C GLN A 46 -3.78 12.07 -1.98
N ALA A 47 -3.95 13.38 -1.81
CA ALA A 47 -3.19 14.39 -2.55
C ALA A 47 -1.69 14.30 -2.27
N ILE A 48 -1.29 13.90 -1.05
CA ILE A 48 0.11 13.79 -0.65
C ILE A 48 0.67 12.42 -1.06
N ALA A 49 -0.15 11.36 -0.94
CA ALA A 49 0.23 10.00 -1.32
C ALA A 49 0.70 9.89 -2.78
N LEU A 50 0.09 10.64 -3.69
CA LEU A 50 0.48 10.67 -5.11
C LEU A 50 1.82 11.39 -5.37
N HIS A 51 2.18 12.37 -4.54
CA HIS A 51 3.50 13.02 -4.65
C HIS A 51 4.62 12.11 -4.13
N GLY A 52 4.28 11.22 -3.18
CA GLY A 52 5.24 10.35 -2.53
C GLY A 52 6.08 11.08 -1.49
N GLY A 53 7.24 10.51 -1.17
CA GLY A 53 8.16 11.04 -0.16
C GLY A 53 9.53 11.35 -0.77
N ILE A 54 10.57 11.36 0.08
CA ILE A 54 11.96 11.61 -0.34
C ILE A 54 12.47 10.61 -1.39
N GLY A 55 11.88 9.41 -1.44
CA GLY A 55 12.22 8.37 -2.41
C GLY A 55 11.64 8.61 -3.81
N GLY A 56 10.73 9.57 -3.96
CA GLY A 56 9.94 9.77 -5.17
C GLY A 56 8.49 9.30 -5.02
N PRO A 57 7.75 9.16 -6.14
CA PRO A 57 6.33 8.84 -6.14
C PRO A 57 6.05 7.49 -5.46
N ALA A 58 5.20 7.49 -4.44
CA ALA A 58 4.79 6.24 -3.79
C ALA A 58 3.83 5.43 -4.67
N ILE A 59 2.94 6.14 -5.38
CA ILE A 59 1.91 5.57 -6.24
C ILE A 59 1.99 6.26 -7.61
N VAL A 60 2.14 5.47 -8.66
CA VAL A 60 2.10 5.89 -10.06
C VAL A 60 0.87 5.25 -10.72
N PRO A 61 -0.23 6.00 -10.93
CA PRO A 61 -1.44 5.46 -11.52
C PRO A 61 -1.19 4.79 -12.88
N GLY A 62 -1.76 3.60 -13.08
CA GLY A 62 -1.57 2.74 -14.24
C GLY A 62 -0.27 1.94 -14.26
N LYS A 63 0.61 2.10 -13.25
CA LYS A 63 1.98 1.57 -13.26
C LYS A 63 2.36 1.00 -11.87
N PRO A 64 1.77 -0.13 -11.45
CA PRO A 64 2.08 -0.74 -10.16
C PRO A 64 3.57 -1.06 -10.00
N ASP A 65 4.23 -1.54 -11.05
CA ASP A 65 5.66 -1.90 -10.99
C ASP A 65 6.59 -0.68 -10.90
N GLU A 66 6.14 0.51 -11.31
CA GLU A 66 6.88 1.78 -11.13
C GLU A 66 6.53 2.47 -9.80
N SER A 67 5.59 1.92 -9.02
CA SER A 67 5.15 2.49 -7.75
C SER A 67 6.01 1.97 -6.60
N LEU A 68 6.68 2.88 -5.88
CA LEU A 68 7.53 2.50 -4.74
C LEU A 68 6.76 1.73 -3.66
N LEU A 69 5.48 2.02 -3.48
CA LEU A 69 4.63 1.28 -2.54
C LEU A 69 4.65 -0.23 -2.85
N ILE A 70 4.46 -0.62 -4.11
CA ILE A 70 4.44 -2.03 -4.54
C ILE A 70 5.84 -2.63 -4.44
N GLN A 71 6.88 -1.89 -4.84
CA GLN A 71 8.25 -2.36 -4.75
C GLN A 71 8.68 -2.64 -3.30
N ARG A 72 8.25 -1.81 -2.35
CA ARG A 72 8.59 -1.95 -0.93
C ARG A 72 7.86 -3.11 -0.27
N ILE A 73 6.57 -3.29 -0.53
CA ILE A 73 5.82 -4.41 0.08
C ILE A 73 6.18 -5.78 -0.49
N ARG A 74 6.77 -5.83 -1.70
CA ARG A 74 7.25 -7.06 -2.38
C ARG A 74 8.75 -7.31 -2.25
N SER A 75 9.47 -6.48 -1.51
CA SER A 75 10.93 -6.62 -1.37
C SER A 75 11.28 -7.89 -0.60
N ASP A 76 12.21 -8.68 -1.12
CA ASP A 76 12.81 -9.84 -0.41
C ASP A 76 13.87 -9.40 0.62
N ASP A 77 14.28 -8.13 0.59
CA ASP A 77 15.21 -7.54 1.55
C ASP A 77 14.43 -6.97 2.73
N ASP A 78 14.50 -7.63 3.89
CA ASP A 78 13.79 -7.26 5.11
C ASP A 78 14.19 -5.87 5.66
N GLU A 79 15.40 -5.37 5.35
CA GLU A 79 15.80 -4.01 5.74
C GLU A 79 15.11 -2.93 4.90
N LYS A 80 14.50 -3.33 3.78
CA LYS A 80 13.79 -2.44 2.85
C LYS A 80 12.30 -2.74 2.74
N ARG A 81 11.89 -3.95 3.09
CA ARG A 81 10.51 -4.44 3.00
C ARG A 81 9.62 -3.64 3.93
N MET A 82 8.43 -3.31 3.43
CA MET A 82 7.39 -2.70 4.25
C MET A 82 6.28 -3.71 4.55
N PRO A 83 5.71 -3.68 5.77
CA PRO A 83 6.10 -2.83 6.89
C PRO A 83 7.44 -3.26 7.51
N LEU A 84 8.22 -2.30 7.99
CA LEU A 84 9.49 -2.57 8.68
C LEU A 84 9.19 -3.19 10.04
N GLU A 85 10.01 -4.17 10.44
CA GLU A 85 9.91 -4.86 11.74
C GLU A 85 8.56 -5.54 12.01
N ASP A 86 7.75 -5.77 10.96
CA ASP A 86 6.45 -6.44 11.04
C ASP A 86 6.34 -7.54 9.96
N ASP A 87 5.31 -8.36 10.09
CA ASP A 87 4.97 -9.41 9.13
C ASP A 87 4.68 -8.79 7.73
N PRO A 88 5.02 -9.51 6.64
CA PRO A 88 4.66 -9.08 5.30
C PRO A 88 3.13 -9.03 5.14
N LEU A 89 2.68 -8.15 4.23
CA LEU A 89 1.28 -8.18 3.79
C LEU A 89 0.95 -9.55 3.20
N SER A 90 -0.31 -9.97 3.35
CA SER A 90 -0.80 -11.16 2.68
C SER A 90 -0.77 -10.99 1.16
N ASP A 91 -0.63 -12.09 0.42
CA ASP A 91 -0.67 -12.08 -1.05
C ASP A 91 -1.98 -11.46 -1.58
N ASP A 92 -3.10 -11.68 -0.88
CA ASP A 92 -4.40 -11.10 -1.23
C ASP A 92 -4.43 -9.58 -1.07
N ASP A 93 -3.84 -9.05 0.01
CA ASP A 93 -3.75 -7.61 0.24
C ASP A 93 -2.82 -6.95 -0.79
N VAL A 94 -1.68 -7.59 -1.09
CA VAL A 94 -0.77 -7.15 -2.16
C VAL A 94 -1.51 -7.13 -3.50
N ALA A 95 -2.29 -8.16 -3.82
CA ALA A 95 -3.07 -8.22 -5.06
C ALA A 95 -4.13 -7.11 -5.16
N VAL A 96 -4.80 -6.78 -4.05
CA VAL A 96 -5.75 -5.66 -3.99
C VAL A 96 -5.05 -4.33 -4.27
N LEU A 97 -3.88 -4.09 -3.66
CA LEU A 97 -3.11 -2.86 -3.86
C LEU A 97 -2.57 -2.72 -5.28
N VAL A 98 -2.09 -3.82 -5.87
CA VAL A 98 -1.64 -3.85 -7.27
C VAL A 98 -2.79 -3.53 -8.20
N LYS A 99 -3.92 -4.21 -8.05
CA LYS A 99 -5.10 -4.01 -8.89
C LYS A 99 -5.67 -2.60 -8.77
N TRP A 100 -5.56 -2.00 -7.59
CA TRP A 100 -5.99 -0.62 -7.37
C TRP A 100 -5.14 0.40 -8.14
N ILE A 101 -3.85 0.12 -8.30
CA ILE A 101 -2.91 1.04 -8.96
C ILE A 101 -2.96 0.91 -10.48
N GLU A 102 -3.35 -0.26 -11.03
CA GLU A 102 -3.66 -0.44 -12.46
C GLU A 102 -4.73 0.55 -12.98
#